data_AF-A0A4Y1ZCZ9-F1
#
_entry.id   AF-A0A4Y1ZCZ9-F1
#
_cell.length_a   1.000
_cell.length_b   1.000
_cell.length_c   1.000
_cell.angle_alpha   90.00
_cell.angle_beta   90.00
_cell.angle_gamma   90.00
#
_symmetry.space_group_name_H-M   'P 1'
#
loop_
_entity.id
_entity.type
_entity.pdbx_description
1 polymer ?
#
loop_
_entity_poly.entity_id
_entity_poly.type
_entity_poly.pdbx_seq_one_letter_code
_entity_poly.pdbx_strand_id
1 'polypeptide(L)'
;MNTLNQQWELDSIFAGGSESNRFHTFLNELDQAIQAARKQLETQKIPFTHNDVQPFTALVERYESLCKQFNEAAAFIECLTAQNIKDQAAAQANNRMHSLGAELDAVNSLFETALREIADADFQTLINAPQLRAISFSLNEKRTLSRKKLEANQEQLISALAVDGYHAWEDLYYQLIGKMEITIAHHGKKENNVGQPGKQSAR
;
A
#
# COMPACT_ATOMS: atom_id res chain seq x y z
N MET A 1 0.79 -44.30 3.84
CA MET A 1 0.38 -42.88 3.91
C MET A 1 1.46 -42.08 3.21
N ASN A 2 1.15 -41.42 2.09
CA ASN A 2 2.09 -40.47 1.48
C ASN A 2 2.09 -39.20 2.33
N THR A 3 3.25 -38.86 2.88
CA THR A 3 3.46 -37.62 3.62
C THR A 3 3.37 -36.46 2.62
N LEU A 4 2.47 -35.50 2.86
CA LEU A 4 2.35 -34.31 2.01
C LEU A 4 3.61 -33.45 2.18
N ASN A 5 4.20 -33.00 1.07
CA ASN A 5 5.30 -32.02 1.09
C ASN A 5 4.80 -30.73 1.76
N GLN A 6 5.53 -30.26 2.77
CA GLN A 6 5.20 -29.04 3.53
C GLN A 6 5.79 -27.77 2.88
N GLN A 7 6.43 -27.90 1.71
CA GLN A 7 7.03 -26.81 0.96
C GLN A 7 6.25 -26.55 -0.34
N TRP A 8 6.18 -25.29 -0.73
CA TRP A 8 5.56 -24.87 -2.00
C TRP A 8 6.46 -25.27 -3.18
N GLU A 9 5.87 -25.73 -4.28
CA GLU A 9 6.60 -25.98 -5.53
C GLU A 9 6.82 -24.64 -6.27
N LEU A 10 7.89 -23.94 -5.92
CA LEU A 10 8.21 -22.61 -6.43
C LEU A 10 9.08 -22.62 -7.69
N ASP A 11 9.74 -23.75 -7.99
CA ASP A 11 10.67 -23.85 -9.12
C ASP A 11 9.98 -23.74 -10.50
N SER A 12 8.67 -24.03 -10.58
CA SER A 12 7.89 -23.80 -11.81
C SER A 12 7.67 -22.32 -12.11
N ILE A 13 7.82 -21.44 -11.11
CA ILE A 13 7.68 -19.98 -11.24
C ILE A 13 9.08 -19.37 -11.48
N PHE A 14 9.96 -19.49 -10.49
CA PHE A 14 11.37 -19.11 -10.60
C PHE A 14 12.28 -20.21 -10.03
N ALA A 15 12.90 -20.96 -10.93
CA ALA A 15 13.83 -22.03 -10.56
C ALA A 15 15.01 -21.49 -9.74
N GLY A 16 15.28 -22.12 -8.59
CA GLY A 16 16.35 -21.74 -7.67
C GLY A 16 15.89 -20.85 -6.50
N GLY A 17 14.59 -20.61 -6.35
CA GLY A 17 14.03 -19.89 -5.20
C GLY A 17 14.59 -18.47 -5.04
N SER A 18 15.03 -18.15 -3.82
CA SER A 18 15.58 -16.83 -3.45
C SER A 18 16.91 -16.48 -4.14
N GLU A 19 17.66 -17.49 -4.58
CA GLU A 19 18.93 -17.34 -5.32
C GLU A 19 18.72 -17.38 -6.85
N SER A 20 17.46 -17.36 -7.31
CA SER A 20 17.14 -17.45 -8.73
C SER A 20 17.64 -16.21 -9.49
N ASN A 21 18.61 -16.41 -10.38
CA ASN A 21 19.06 -15.36 -11.31
C ASN A 21 17.90 -14.79 -12.13
N ARG A 22 16.93 -15.64 -12.52
CA ARG A 22 15.75 -15.21 -13.27
C ARG A 22 14.87 -14.28 -12.41
N PHE A 23 14.69 -14.59 -11.13
CA PHE A 23 13.94 -13.74 -10.22
C PHE A 23 14.65 -12.39 -9.97
N HIS A 24 15.98 -12.40 -9.81
CA HIS A 24 16.74 -11.16 -9.69
C HIS A 24 16.65 -10.28 -10.95
N THR A 25 16.71 -10.88 -12.15
CA THR A 25 16.46 -10.16 -13.41
C THR A 25 15.06 -9.60 -13.46
N PHE A 26 14.04 -10.38 -13.08
CA PHE A 26 12.65 -9.92 -13.01
C PHE A 26 12.48 -8.69 -12.11
N LEU A 27 13.11 -8.68 -10.93
CA LEU A 27 13.08 -7.51 -10.03
C LEU A 27 13.80 -6.28 -10.62
N ASN A 28 14.87 -6.48 -11.41
CA ASN A 28 15.55 -5.40 -12.10
C ASN A 28 14.69 -4.82 -13.23
N GLU A 29 14.01 -5.66 -14.00
CA GLU A 29 13.10 -5.25 -15.07
C GLU A 29 11.88 -4.51 -14.50
N LEU A 30 11.33 -5.00 -13.38
CA LEU A 30 10.23 -4.33 -12.67
C LEU A 30 10.64 -2.93 -12.20
N ASP A 31 11.81 -2.78 -11.59
CA ASP A 31 12.35 -1.48 -11.18
C ASP A 31 12.44 -0.51 -12.37
N GLN A 32 13.07 -0.93 -13.46
CA GLN A 32 13.19 -0.13 -14.68
C GLN A 32 11.82 0.25 -15.26
N ALA A 33 10.86 -0.66 -15.24
CA ALA A 33 9.52 -0.43 -15.73
C ALA A 33 8.74 0.58 -14.86
N ILE A 34 8.88 0.50 -13.52
CA ILE A 34 8.31 1.47 -12.58
C ILE A 34 8.89 2.87 -12.85
N GLN A 35 10.22 2.98 -12.95
CA GLN A 35 10.89 4.26 -13.22
C GLN A 35 10.48 4.85 -14.58
N ALA A 36 10.35 4.00 -15.61
CA ALA A 36 9.89 4.44 -16.92
C ALA A 36 8.43 4.93 -16.89
N ALA A 37 7.54 4.24 -16.18
CA ALA A 37 6.14 4.65 -16.04
C ALA A 37 6.00 5.94 -15.23
N ARG A 38 6.78 6.11 -14.16
CA ARG A 38 6.85 7.35 -13.39
C ARG A 38 7.25 8.53 -14.27
N LYS A 39 8.36 8.41 -14.99
CA LYS A 39 8.84 9.45 -15.91
C LYS A 39 7.84 9.76 -17.02
N GLN A 40 7.15 8.73 -17.54
CA GLN A 40 6.09 8.94 -18.52
C GLN A 40 4.98 9.80 -17.91
N LEU A 41 4.45 9.42 -16.74
CA LEU A 41 3.35 10.15 -16.09
C LEU A 41 3.73 11.57 -15.68
N GLU A 42 4.97 11.81 -15.26
CA GLU A 42 5.48 13.15 -14.91
C GLU A 42 5.58 14.10 -16.13
N THR A 43 5.78 13.55 -17.33
CA THR A 43 5.94 14.34 -18.57
C THR A 43 4.74 14.24 -19.51
N GLN A 44 3.76 13.40 -19.18
CA GLN A 44 2.55 13.18 -19.96
C GLN A 44 1.72 14.47 -20.02
N LYS A 45 1.26 14.82 -21.21
CA LYS A 45 0.27 15.89 -21.36
C LYS A 45 -1.07 15.43 -20.80
N ILE A 46 -1.51 16.08 -19.72
CA ILE A 46 -2.83 15.90 -19.10
C ILE A 46 -3.62 17.23 -19.17
N PRO A 47 -4.97 17.19 -19.18
CA PRO A 47 -5.83 15.99 -19.17
C PRO A 47 -5.86 15.27 -20.52
N PHE A 48 -6.10 13.95 -20.49
CA PHE A 48 -6.45 13.19 -21.70
C PHE A 48 -7.82 13.61 -22.22
N THR A 49 -7.99 13.58 -23.55
CA THR A 49 -9.25 13.90 -24.25
C THR A 49 -9.77 12.70 -25.03
N HIS A 50 -10.97 12.77 -25.59
CA HIS A 50 -11.53 11.74 -26.47
C HIS A 50 -10.65 11.37 -27.68
N ASN A 51 -9.69 12.22 -28.08
CA ASN A 51 -8.75 11.90 -29.16
C ASN A 51 -7.57 11.02 -28.70
N ASP A 52 -7.41 10.83 -27.39
CA ASP A 52 -6.25 10.18 -26.78
C ASP A 52 -6.51 8.71 -26.40
N VAL A 53 -7.44 8.04 -27.09
CA VAL A 53 -7.83 6.63 -26.79
C VAL A 53 -6.62 5.70 -26.74
N GLN A 54 -5.75 5.77 -27.74
CA GLN A 54 -4.56 4.91 -27.83
C GLN A 54 -3.53 5.20 -26.72
N PRO A 55 -3.04 6.44 -26.53
CA PRO A 55 -2.08 6.71 -25.45
C PRO A 55 -2.66 6.47 -24.05
N PHE A 56 -3.96 6.72 -23.82
CA PHE A 56 -4.62 6.38 -22.56
C PHE A 56 -4.68 4.86 -22.34
N THR A 57 -5.08 4.09 -23.35
CA THR A 57 -5.13 2.61 -23.27
C THR A 57 -3.75 2.04 -22.96
N ALA A 58 -2.71 2.50 -23.66
CA ALA A 58 -1.34 2.05 -23.43
C ALA A 58 -0.83 2.40 -22.02
N LEU A 59 -1.24 3.55 -21.47
CA LEU A 59 -0.93 3.93 -20.09
C LEU A 59 -1.60 2.97 -19.09
N VAL A 60 -2.88 2.65 -19.30
CA VAL A 60 -3.64 1.73 -18.44
C VAL A 60 -3.03 0.33 -18.48
N GLU A 61 -2.74 -0.21 -19.66
CA GLU A 61 -2.13 -1.53 -19.81
C GLU A 61 -0.75 -1.62 -19.14
N ARG A 62 0.05 -0.54 -19.25
CA ARG A 62 1.33 -0.44 -18.56
C ARG A 62 1.16 -0.45 -17.04
N TYR A 63 0.25 0.36 -16.52
CA TYR A 63 -0.04 0.40 -15.09
C TYR A 63 -0.53 -0.96 -14.57
N GLU A 64 -1.46 -1.61 -15.27
CA GLU A 64 -1.96 -2.94 -14.93
C GLU A 64 -0.83 -3.98 -14.91
N SER A 65 0.05 -3.94 -15.91
CA SER A 65 1.20 -4.84 -16.01
C SER A 65 2.16 -4.66 -14.83
N LEU A 66 2.44 -3.43 -14.40
CA LEU A 66 3.26 -3.15 -13.22
C LEU A 66 2.64 -3.72 -11.94
N CYS A 67 1.35 -3.50 -11.72
CA CYS A 67 0.65 -4.05 -10.56
C CYS A 67 0.69 -5.59 -10.54
N LYS A 68 0.52 -6.24 -11.69
CA LYS A 68 0.60 -7.70 -11.79
C LYS A 68 2.00 -8.20 -11.45
N GLN A 69 3.04 -7.64 -12.07
CA GLN A 69 4.42 -8.05 -11.84
C GLN A 69 4.87 -7.81 -10.40
N PHE A 70 4.47 -6.68 -9.80
CA PHE A 70 4.74 -6.39 -8.40
C PHE A 70 4.09 -7.42 -7.48
N ASN A 71 2.80 -7.73 -7.68
CA ASN A 71 2.09 -8.73 -6.89
C ASN A 71 2.66 -10.13 -7.06
N GLU A 72 3.11 -10.49 -8.26
CA GLU A 72 3.78 -11.77 -8.53
C GLU A 72 5.09 -11.88 -7.74
N ALA A 73 5.94 -10.84 -7.75
CA ALA A 73 7.16 -10.82 -6.95
C ALA A 73 6.88 -10.87 -5.45
N ALA A 74 5.89 -10.10 -4.97
CA ALA A 74 5.52 -10.07 -3.56
C ALA A 74 5.05 -11.45 -3.08
N ALA A 75 4.13 -12.08 -3.80
CA ALA A 75 3.63 -13.41 -3.47
C ALA A 75 4.74 -14.48 -3.50
N PHE A 76 5.66 -14.39 -4.45
CA PHE A 76 6.80 -15.31 -4.53
C PHE A 76 7.72 -15.18 -3.29
N ILE A 77 8.06 -13.94 -2.90
CA ILE A 77 8.87 -13.67 -1.70
C ILE A 77 8.15 -14.09 -0.42
N GLU A 78 6.84 -13.86 -0.32
CA GLU A 78 6.03 -14.34 0.81
C GLU A 78 6.11 -15.86 0.96
N CYS A 79 6.02 -16.61 -0.15
CA CYS A 79 6.20 -18.06 -0.11
C CYS A 79 7.61 -18.47 0.34
N LEU A 80 8.65 -17.81 -0.17
CA LEU A 80 10.05 -18.06 0.20
C LEU A 80 10.32 -17.79 1.70
N THR A 81 9.82 -16.67 2.21
CA THR A 81 9.99 -16.30 3.62
C THR A 81 9.17 -17.21 4.54
N ALA A 82 7.99 -17.64 4.11
CA ALA A 82 7.17 -18.59 4.86
C ALA A 82 7.80 -19.99 4.95
N GLN A 83 8.44 -20.48 3.88
CA GLN A 83 9.12 -21.79 3.90
C GLN A 83 10.45 -21.77 4.68
N ASN A 84 11.15 -20.63 4.73
CA ASN A 84 12.39 -20.48 5.47
C ASN A 84 12.62 -19.04 5.97
N ILE A 85 12.24 -18.78 7.22
CA ILE A 85 12.44 -17.46 7.87
C ILE A 85 13.91 -17.04 8.05
N LYS A 86 14.87 -17.96 7.86
CA LYS A 86 16.32 -17.68 7.95
C LYS A 86 16.96 -17.42 6.59
N ASP A 87 16.18 -17.45 5.51
CA ASP A 87 16.66 -17.16 4.16
C ASP A 87 17.02 -15.68 4.01
N GLN A 88 18.33 -15.40 4.00
CA GLN A 88 18.85 -14.05 3.90
C GLN A 88 18.62 -13.43 2.52
N ALA A 89 18.64 -14.21 1.44
CA ALA A 89 18.39 -13.72 0.10
C ALA A 89 16.92 -13.34 -0.07
N ALA A 90 15.99 -14.14 0.46
CA ALA A 90 14.57 -13.80 0.50
C ALA A 90 14.31 -12.53 1.34
N ALA A 91 14.98 -12.37 2.49
CA ALA A 91 14.88 -11.17 3.31
C ALA A 91 15.40 -9.91 2.58
N GLN A 92 16.51 -10.02 1.85
CA GLN A 92 17.02 -8.93 1.01
C GLN A 92 16.06 -8.58 -0.13
N ALA A 93 15.50 -9.59 -0.80
CA ALA A 93 14.49 -9.38 -1.84
C ALA A 93 13.23 -8.70 -1.29
N ASN A 94 12.79 -9.05 -0.07
CA ASN A 94 11.67 -8.40 0.59
C ASN A 94 11.94 -6.90 0.88
N ASN A 95 13.13 -6.57 1.39
CA ASN A 95 13.53 -5.18 1.60
C ASN A 95 13.52 -4.39 0.29
N ARG A 96 13.98 -5.00 -0.81
CA ARG A 96 13.92 -4.40 -2.14
C ARG A 96 12.47 -4.17 -2.59
N MET A 97 11.57 -5.11 -2.32
CA MET A 97 10.14 -4.94 -2.63
C MET A 97 9.50 -3.78 -1.89
N HIS A 98 9.90 -3.47 -0.65
CA HIS A 98 9.43 -2.27 0.04
C HIS A 98 9.81 -0.99 -0.71
N SER A 99 11.05 -0.90 -1.21
CA SER A 99 11.48 0.24 -2.02
C SER A 99 10.72 0.33 -3.35
N LEU A 100 10.54 -0.79 -4.05
CA LEU A 100 9.74 -0.84 -5.28
C LEU A 100 8.27 -0.47 -5.03
N GLY A 101 7.72 -0.84 -3.88
CA GLY A 101 6.35 -0.52 -3.49
C GLY A 101 6.15 0.98 -3.33
N ALA A 102 7.08 1.67 -2.65
CA ALA A 102 7.04 3.13 -2.52
C ALA A 102 7.10 3.85 -3.89
N GLU A 103 7.91 3.35 -4.81
CA GLU A 103 7.99 3.89 -6.18
C GLU A 103 6.72 3.60 -6.99
N LEU A 104 6.14 2.40 -6.86
CA LEU A 104 4.86 2.06 -7.48
C LEU A 104 3.71 2.88 -6.90
N ASP A 105 3.72 3.22 -5.61
CA ASP A 105 2.75 4.10 -4.97
C ASP A 105 2.83 5.54 -5.51
N ALA A 106 4.03 6.02 -5.81
CA ALA A 106 4.22 7.30 -6.48
C ALA A 106 3.62 7.28 -7.90
N VAL A 107 3.88 6.21 -8.67
CA VAL A 107 3.25 5.96 -9.99
C VAL A 107 1.73 5.91 -9.87
N ASN A 108 1.21 5.21 -8.85
CA ASN A 108 -0.22 5.10 -8.59
C ASN A 108 -0.86 6.47 -8.33
N SER A 109 -0.19 7.31 -7.53
CA SER A 109 -0.66 8.66 -7.22
C SER A 109 -0.73 9.54 -8.46
N LEU A 110 0.30 9.49 -9.32
CA LEU A 110 0.31 10.20 -10.60
C LEU A 110 -0.78 9.68 -11.55
N PHE A 111 -0.97 8.37 -11.62
CA PHE A 111 -2.02 7.75 -12.43
C PHE A 111 -3.42 8.17 -11.96
N GLU A 112 -3.66 8.21 -10.64
CA GLU A 112 -4.92 8.69 -10.06
C GLU A 112 -5.20 10.17 -10.36
N THR A 113 -4.15 11.01 -10.35
CA THR A 113 -4.23 12.41 -10.80
C THR A 113 -4.59 12.48 -12.28
N ALA A 114 -3.92 11.70 -13.13
CA ALA A 114 -4.26 11.64 -14.55
C ALA A 114 -5.72 11.23 -14.78
N LEU A 115 -6.27 10.29 -14.00
CA LEU A 115 -7.67 9.88 -14.09
C LEU A 115 -8.65 10.97 -13.61
N ARG A 116 -8.35 11.69 -12.52
CA ARG A 116 -9.28 12.65 -11.91
C ARG A 116 -9.48 13.89 -12.78
N GLU A 117 -8.42 14.32 -13.49
CA GLU A 117 -8.39 15.52 -14.32
C GLU A 117 -9.11 15.37 -15.67
N ILE A 118 -9.32 14.14 -16.15
CA ILE A 118 -10.06 13.90 -17.39
C ILE A 118 -11.50 14.39 -17.21
N ALA A 119 -12.03 15.14 -18.17
CA ALA A 119 -13.43 15.56 -18.16
C ALA A 119 -14.38 14.36 -18.28
N ASP A 120 -15.58 14.44 -17.72
CA ASP A 120 -16.48 13.27 -17.64
C ASP A 120 -16.84 12.68 -19.00
N ALA A 121 -17.12 13.52 -20.00
CA ALA A 121 -17.44 13.07 -21.35
C ALA A 121 -16.25 12.39 -22.04
N ASP A 122 -15.05 12.96 -21.89
CA ASP A 122 -13.82 12.38 -22.43
C ASP A 122 -13.50 11.04 -21.74
N PHE A 123 -13.63 10.98 -20.41
CA PHE A 123 -13.38 9.75 -19.65
C PHE A 123 -14.31 8.62 -20.08
N GLN A 124 -15.61 8.89 -20.24
CA GLN A 124 -16.57 7.90 -20.73
C GLN A 124 -16.22 7.43 -22.14
N THR A 125 -15.71 8.31 -23.00
CA THR A 125 -15.26 7.93 -24.33
C THR A 125 -14.04 6.99 -24.26
N LEU A 126 -13.06 7.35 -23.44
CA LEU A 126 -11.81 6.61 -23.27
C LEU A 126 -12.03 5.19 -22.72
N ILE A 127 -12.81 5.04 -21.63
CA ILE A 127 -13.02 3.73 -20.99
C ILE A 127 -13.92 2.77 -21.80
N ASN A 128 -14.63 3.29 -22.80
CA ASN A 128 -15.45 2.49 -23.70
C ASN A 128 -14.64 1.88 -24.86
N ALA A 129 -13.34 2.14 -24.93
CA ALA A 129 -12.44 1.46 -25.85
C ALA A 129 -12.55 -0.08 -25.68
N PRO A 130 -12.62 -0.86 -26.78
CA PRO A 130 -12.78 -2.31 -26.71
C PRO A 130 -11.78 -3.02 -25.78
N GLN A 131 -10.54 -2.52 -25.73
CA GLN A 131 -9.43 -3.03 -24.92
C GLN A 131 -9.67 -2.84 -23.41
N LEU A 132 -10.33 -1.74 -23.01
CA LEU A 132 -10.53 -1.38 -21.61
C LEU A 132 -11.86 -1.89 -21.04
N ARG A 133 -12.73 -2.46 -21.88
CA ARG A 133 -14.07 -2.89 -21.48
C ARG A 133 -14.06 -3.88 -20.31
N ALA A 134 -13.08 -4.79 -20.25
CA ALA A 134 -12.97 -5.77 -19.18
C ALA A 134 -12.63 -5.15 -17.81
N ILE A 135 -12.00 -3.97 -17.80
CA ILE A 135 -11.53 -3.28 -16.59
C ILE A 135 -12.20 -1.92 -16.36
N SER A 136 -13.24 -1.60 -17.15
CA SER A 136 -13.91 -0.29 -17.10
C SER A 136 -14.57 -0.03 -15.73
N PHE A 137 -15.06 -1.07 -15.06
CA PHE A 137 -15.57 -0.97 -13.70
C PHE A 137 -14.47 -0.52 -12.72
N SER A 138 -13.32 -1.20 -12.72
CA SER A 138 -12.19 -0.88 -11.85
C SER A 138 -11.63 0.51 -12.12
N LEU A 139 -11.56 0.93 -13.39
CA LEU A 139 -11.13 2.29 -13.76
C LEU A 139 -12.11 3.36 -13.26
N ASN A 140 -13.42 3.12 -13.38
CA ASN A 140 -14.44 4.01 -12.83
C ASN A 140 -14.30 4.13 -11.31
N GLU A 141 -14.24 2.99 -10.61
CA GLU A 141 -14.11 2.96 -9.16
C GLU A 141 -12.85 3.71 -8.70
N LYS A 142 -11.71 3.44 -9.35
CA LYS A 142 -10.45 4.12 -9.03
C LYS A 142 -10.52 5.63 -9.23
N ARG A 143 -11.12 6.10 -10.33
CA ARG A 143 -11.34 7.53 -10.57
C ARG A 143 -12.32 8.14 -9.56
N THR A 144 -13.39 7.43 -9.22
CA THR A 144 -14.34 7.88 -8.20
C THR A 144 -13.67 8.01 -6.84
N LEU A 145 -12.85 7.04 -6.44
CA LEU A 145 -12.07 7.08 -5.20
C LEU A 145 -11.02 8.19 -5.23
N SER A 146 -10.31 8.38 -6.34
CA SER A 146 -9.31 9.44 -6.46
C SER A 146 -9.92 10.84 -6.37
N ARG A 147 -11.14 11.04 -6.88
CA ARG A 147 -11.89 12.30 -6.72
C ARG A 147 -12.39 12.54 -5.30
N LYS A 148 -12.55 11.50 -4.48
CA LYS A 148 -12.83 11.62 -3.05
C LYS A 148 -11.57 11.94 -2.24
N LYS A 149 -10.37 11.69 -2.79
CA LYS A 149 -9.13 12.13 -2.16
C LYS A 149 -9.06 13.65 -2.23
N LEU A 150 -8.89 14.24 -1.06
CA LEU A 150 -8.80 15.67 -0.84
C LEU A 150 -7.66 16.25 -1.68
N GLU A 151 -7.89 17.40 -2.29
CA GLU A 151 -6.77 18.13 -2.89
C GLU A 151 -5.80 18.59 -1.79
N ALA A 152 -4.53 18.83 -2.11
CA ALA A 152 -3.51 19.20 -1.12
C ALA A 152 -3.94 20.36 -0.19
N ASN A 153 -4.71 21.33 -0.73
CA ASN A 153 -5.28 22.44 0.06
C ASN A 153 -6.30 21.98 1.11
N GLN A 154 -7.06 20.91 0.82
CA GLN A 154 -8.04 20.35 1.74
C GLN A 154 -7.38 19.44 2.79
N GLU A 155 -6.29 18.73 2.47
CA GLU A 155 -5.47 18.03 3.47
C GLU A 155 -4.85 19.01 4.48
N GLN A 156 -4.42 20.19 4.03
CA GLN A 156 -3.92 21.24 4.91
C GLN A 156 -5.01 21.79 5.84
N LEU A 157 -6.25 21.93 5.33
CA LEU A 157 -7.43 22.31 6.12
C LEU A 157 -7.83 21.22 7.13
N ILE A 158 -7.77 19.94 6.75
CA ILE A 158 -8.04 18.83 7.68
C ILE A 158 -6.94 18.71 8.72
N SER A 159 -5.66 18.85 8.36
CA SER A 159 -4.57 18.94 9.34
C SER A 159 -4.79 20.09 10.31
N ALA A 160 -5.24 21.26 9.83
CA ALA A 160 -5.61 22.37 10.70
C ALA A 160 -6.81 22.06 11.62
N LEU A 161 -7.81 21.33 11.13
CA LEU A 161 -8.99 20.91 11.90
C LEU A 161 -8.73 19.73 12.86
N ALA A 162 -7.75 18.87 12.57
CA ALA A 162 -7.40 17.69 13.35
C ALA A 162 -6.61 18.02 14.63
N VAL A 163 -5.92 19.17 14.64
CA VAL A 163 -5.25 19.72 15.83
C VAL A 163 -6.24 19.94 16.98
N ASP A 164 -7.49 20.31 16.69
CA ASP A 164 -8.50 20.57 17.74
C ASP A 164 -9.32 19.34 18.15
N GLY A 165 -9.41 18.30 17.32
CA GLY A 165 -10.35 17.18 17.55
C GLY A 165 -9.72 15.91 18.14
N TYR A 166 -8.63 15.43 17.53
CA TYR A 166 -8.08 14.11 17.85
C TYR A 166 -7.25 14.13 19.14
N HIS A 167 -6.40 15.14 19.28
CA HIS A 167 -5.55 15.31 20.47
C HIS A 167 -6.40 15.70 21.69
N ALA A 168 -7.44 16.52 21.50
CA ALA A 168 -8.35 16.91 22.56
C ALA A 168 -9.16 15.73 23.12
N TRP A 169 -9.55 14.75 22.30
CA TRP A 169 -10.24 13.55 22.77
C TRP A 169 -9.31 12.63 23.57
N GLU A 170 -8.07 12.44 23.10
CA GLU A 170 -7.06 11.64 23.81
C GLU A 170 -6.68 12.29 25.15
N ASP A 171 -6.48 13.61 25.19
CA ASP A 171 -6.22 14.38 26.40
C ASP A 171 -7.40 14.33 27.38
N LEU A 172 -8.64 14.46 26.89
CA LEU A 172 -9.85 14.34 27.71
C LEU A 172 -9.98 12.93 28.29
N TYR A 173 -9.73 11.89 27.48
CA TYR A 173 -9.76 10.50 27.91
C TYR A 173 -8.75 10.25 29.03
N TYR A 174 -7.48 10.64 28.84
CA TYR A 174 -6.44 10.50 29.87
C TYR A 174 -6.73 11.32 31.13
N GLN A 175 -7.26 12.54 31.01
CA GLN A 175 -7.66 13.34 32.17
C GLN A 175 -8.84 12.73 32.95
N LEU A 176 -9.81 12.12 32.26
CA LEU A 176 -10.96 11.49 32.89
C LEU A 176 -10.54 10.24 33.64
N ILE A 177 -9.74 9.36 33.03
CA ILE A 177 -9.28 8.12 33.68
C ILE A 177 -8.26 8.39 34.79
N GLY A 178 -7.41 9.41 34.66
CA GLY A 178 -6.43 9.78 35.68
C GLY A 178 -7.04 10.35 36.96
N LYS A 179 -8.29 10.82 36.91
CA LYS A 179 -9.06 11.30 38.08
C LYS A 179 -9.92 10.22 38.73
N MET A 180 -10.00 9.02 38.14
CA MET A 180 -10.78 7.93 38.73
C MET A 180 -10.00 7.27 39.86
N GLU A 181 -10.42 7.52 41.10
CA GLU A 181 -10.00 6.73 42.26
C GLU A 181 -11.06 5.65 42.54
N ILE A 182 -10.68 4.38 42.42
CA ILE A 182 -11.52 3.26 42.84
C ILE A 182 -10.97 2.73 44.16
N THR A 183 -11.71 2.95 45.25
CA THR A 183 -11.36 2.36 46.55
C THR A 183 -11.93 0.93 46.64
N ILE A 184 -11.06 -0.08 46.60
CA ILE A 184 -11.47 -1.47 46.81
C ILE A 184 -11.16 -1.84 48.26
N ALA A 185 -12.16 -2.24 49.03
CA ALA A 185 -11.96 -2.71 50.40
C ALA A 185 -11.49 -4.17 50.39
N HIS A 186 -10.25 -4.41 50.80
CA HIS A 186 -9.75 -5.76 51.06
C HIS A 186 -9.18 -5.83 52.49
N HIS A 187 -9.77 -6.67 53.34
CA HIS A 187 -9.33 -6.98 54.72
C HIS A 187 -8.81 -5.78 55.55
N GLY A 188 -9.58 -4.69 55.65
CA GLY A 188 -9.37 -3.65 56.67
C GLY A 188 -8.20 -2.68 56.44
N LYS A 189 -7.53 -2.69 55.29
CA LYS A 189 -6.61 -1.62 54.88
C LYS A 189 -7.07 -1.00 53.56
N LYS A 190 -7.12 0.34 53.53
CA LYS A 190 -7.40 1.13 52.32
C LYS A 190 -6.07 1.32 51.58
N GLU A 191 -6.00 0.86 50.33
CA GLU A 191 -4.96 1.26 49.39
C GLU A 191 -5.62 1.86 48.15
N ASN A 192 -5.14 3.05 47.75
CA ASN A 192 -5.51 3.68 46.49
C ASN A 192 -4.61 3.09 45.40
N ASN A 193 -5.20 2.55 44.33
CA ASN A 193 -4.41 2.06 43.21
C ASN A 193 -5.04 2.43 41.87
N VAL A 194 -4.38 3.31 41.13
CA VAL A 194 -4.36 3.29 39.66
C VAL A 194 -2.95 3.69 39.20
N GLY A 195 -2.22 2.75 38.60
CA GLY A 195 -1.20 3.07 37.59
C GLY A 195 0.22 3.42 38.05
N GLN A 196 0.89 2.58 38.86
CA GLN A 196 2.35 2.45 38.78
C GLN A 196 2.78 0.99 38.97
N PRO A 197 3.56 0.37 38.05
CA PRO A 197 4.29 -0.84 38.38
C PRO A 197 5.37 -0.46 39.40
N GLY A 198 5.17 -0.89 40.65
CA GLY A 198 6.09 -0.67 41.74
C GLY A 198 7.48 -1.18 41.38
N LYS A 199 8.46 -0.26 41.33
CA LYS A 199 9.88 -0.61 41.40
C LYS A 199 10.12 -1.30 42.75
N GLN A 200 10.29 -2.62 42.74
CA GLN A 200 10.90 -3.31 43.88
C GLN A 200 12.42 -3.11 43.82
N SER A 201 12.90 -2.14 44.60
CA SER A 201 14.30 -1.99 44.95
C SER A 201 14.66 -2.95 46.09
N ALA A 202 15.69 -3.75 45.84
CA ALA A 202 16.64 -4.42 46.75
C ALA A 202 16.33 -4.53 48.26
N ARG A 203 16.38 -5.78 48.74
CA ARG A 203 17.16 -6.15 49.93
C ARG A 203 18.07 -7.31 49.58
#